data_AF-A0A3C0E0M5-F1
#
_entry.id   AF-A0A3C0E0M5-F1
#
_cell.length_a   1.000
_cell.length_b   1.000
_cell.length_c   1.000
_cell.angle_alpha   90.00
_cell.angle_beta   90.00
_cell.angle_gamma   90.00
#
_symmetry.space_group_name_H-M   'P 1'
#
loop_
_entity.id
_entity.type
_entity.pdbx_description
1 polymer ?
#
loop_
_entity_poly.entity_id
_entity_poly.type
_entity_poly.pdbx_seq_one_letter_code
_entity_poly.pdbx_strand_id
1 'polypeptide(L)' 'GGGAMDMVEAGARIVEADGTGLSVGIGGLPDRDGHVTLDACCMDETGNAGSVCFVQNLAHPLSLAR' A
#
# COMPACT_ATOMS: atom_id res chain seq x y z
N GLY A 1 -19.48 -0.48 -12.60
CA GLY A 1 -18.37 0.47 -12.77
C GLY A 1 -18.03 1.01 -11.41
N GLY A 2 -16.77 0.89 -10.98
CA GLY A 2 -16.29 1.40 -9.70
C GLY A 2 -15.93 2.90 -9.75
N GLY A 3 -15.74 3.50 -8.57
CA GLY A 3 -15.28 4.88 -8.43
C GLY A 3 -13.80 5.05 -8.77
N ALA A 4 -13.32 6.29 -8.86
CA ALA A 4 -11.91 6.59 -9.11
C ALA A 4 -10.99 5.95 -8.07
N MET A 5 -11.42 5.93 -6.80
CA MET A 5 -10.69 5.30 -5.70
C MET A 5 -10.52 3.79 -5.88
N ASP A 6 -11.53 3.09 -6.40
CA ASP A 6 -11.45 1.64 -6.64
C ASP A 6 -10.42 1.32 -7.73
N MET A 7 -10.28 2.19 -8.74
CA MET A 7 -9.27 2.05 -9.79
C MET A 7 -7.85 2.26 -9.26
N VAL A 8 -7.65 3.26 -8.39
CA VAL A 8 -6.36 3.53 -7.76
C VAL A 8 -5.95 2.37 -6.85
N GLU A 9 -6.88 1.86 -6.04
CA GLU A 9 -6.63 0.72 -5.17
C GLU A 9 -6.28 -0.54 -5.97
N ALA A 10 -7.02 -0.85 -7.02
CA ALA A 10 -6.74 -2.01 -7.87
C ALA A 10 -5.37 -1.92 -8.55
N GLY A 11 -4.97 -0.72 -9.00
CA GLY A 11 -3.65 -0.50 -9.60
C GLY A 11 -2.50 -0.67 -8.60
N ALA A 12 -2.64 -0.11 -7.39
CA ALA A 12 -1.63 -0.23 -6.36
C ALA A 12 -1.45 -1.68 -5.86
N ARG A 13 -2.55 -2.42 -5.71
CA ARG A 13 -2.50 -3.83 -5.29
C ARG A 13 -1.65 -4.72 -6.18
N ILE A 14 -1.58 -4.42 -7.48
CA ILE A 14 -0.74 -5.18 -8.42
C ILE A 14 0.73 -5.03 -8.05
N VAL A 15 1.17 -3.81 -7.76
CA VAL A 15 2.57 -3.52 -7.40
C VAL A 15 2.87 -4.00 -5.99
N GLU A 16 1.93 -3.85 -5.05
CA GLU A 16 2.09 -4.35 -3.67
C GLU A 16 2.20 -5.89 -3.59
N ALA A 17 1.51 -6.61 -4.48
CA ALA A 17 1.57 -8.07 -4.57
C ALA A 17 2.82 -8.59 -5.31
N ASP A 18 3.54 -7.72 -6.02
CA ASP A 18 4.71 -8.13 -6.80
C ASP A 18 5.93 -8.31 -5.90
N GLY A 19 6.21 -9.57 -5.52
CA GLY A 19 7.39 -9.93 -4.74
C GLY A 19 8.73 -9.80 -5.48
N THR A 20 8.72 -9.47 -6.78
CA THR A 20 9.95 -9.15 -7.53
C THR A 20 10.33 -7.67 -7.45
N GLY A 21 9.36 -6.81 -7.09
CA GLY A 21 9.58 -5.39 -6.84
C GLY A 21 10.23 -5.16 -5.47
N LEU A 22 11.38 -4.50 -5.44
CA LEU A 22 12.15 -4.28 -4.21
C LEU A 22 11.69 -3.05 -3.39
N SER A 23 10.74 -2.27 -3.89
CA SER A 23 10.40 -0.96 -3.31
C SER A 23 9.00 -0.85 -2.72
N VAL A 24 8.09 -1.79 -3.00
CA VAL A 24 6.66 -1.68 -2.61
C VAL A 24 6.13 -3.03 -2.20
N GLY A 25 5.34 -3.08 -1.12
CA GLY A 25 4.60 -4.26 -0.71
C GLY A 25 5.48 -5.43 -0.25
N ILE A 26 5.09 -6.64 -0.62
CA ILE A 26 5.67 -7.90 -0.10
C ILE A 26 7.16 -8.05 -0.44
N GLY A 27 7.61 -7.46 -1.55
CA GLY A 27 9.01 -7.45 -1.96
C GLY A 27 9.84 -6.29 -1.40
N GLY A 28 9.24 -5.41 -0.60
CA GLY A 28 9.90 -4.23 -0.03
C GLY A 28 11.19 -4.58 0.72
N LEU A 29 12.23 -3.77 0.51
CA LEU A 29 13.49 -3.94 1.24
C LEU A 29 13.27 -3.77 2.75
N PRO A 30 13.87 -4.64 3.57
CA PRO A 30 13.76 -4.53 5.01
C PRO A 30 14.53 -3.31 5.53
N ASP A 31 14.12 -2.84 6.71
CA ASP A 31 14.87 -1.89 7.50
C ASP A 31 16.20 -2.50 8.00
N ARG A 32 16.97 -1.70 8.74
CA ARG A 32 18.26 -2.12 9.31
C ARG A 32 18.16 -3.38 10.18
N ASP A 33 17.02 -3.58 10.83
CA ASP A 33 16.79 -4.66 11.78
C ASP A 33 16.17 -5.90 11.09
N GLY A 34 16.00 -5.85 9.76
CA GLY A 34 15.51 -6.96 8.94
C GLY A 34 14.00 -7.00 8.79
N HIS A 35 13.27 -5.97 9.23
CA HIS A 35 11.82 -5.92 9.14
C HIS A 35 11.34 -5.14 7.92
N VAL A 36 10.42 -5.73 7.15
CA VAL A 36 9.75 -5.03 6.06
C VAL A 36 8.58 -4.23 6.65
N THR A 37 8.73 -2.90 6.64
CA THR A 37 7.73 -1.94 7.10
C THR A 37 7.19 -1.17 5.92
N LEU A 38 5.87 -1.07 5.83
CA LEU A 38 5.17 -0.47 4.69
C LEU A 38 4.36 0.74 5.13
N ASP A 39 4.43 1.77 4.29
CA ASP A 39 3.70 3.02 4.42
C ASP A 39 2.79 3.19 3.20
N ALA A 40 1.54 3.60 3.41
CA ALA A 40 0.61 3.92 2.32
C ALA A 40 -0.38 4.98 2.75
N CYS A 41 -0.75 5.86 1.83
CA CYS A 41 -1.79 6.85 2.04
C CYS A 41 -2.66 7.01 0.80
N CYS A 42 -3.91 7.41 1.02
CA CYS A 42 -4.87 7.63 -0.04
C CYS A 42 -5.83 8.76 0.30
N MET A 43 -6.38 9.40 -0.73
CA MET A 43 -7.32 10.51 -0.62
C MET A 43 -8.37 10.40 -1.71
N ASP A 44 -9.63 10.62 -1.35
CA ASP A 44 -10.75 10.64 -2.28
C ASP A 44 -11.10 12.06 -2.75
N GLU A 45 -12.00 12.15 -3.72
CA GLU A 45 -12.46 13.40 -4.34
C GLU A 45 -13.30 14.29 -3.40
N THR A 46 -13.81 13.73 -2.30
CA THR A 46 -14.61 14.47 -1.31
C THR A 46 -13.78 15.04 -0.17
N GLY A 47 -12.47 14.77 -0.18
CA GLY A 47 -11.52 15.22 0.83
C GLY A 47 -11.37 14.26 2.01
N ASN A 48 -11.90 13.03 1.93
CA ASN A 48 -11.55 12.00 2.91
C ASN A 48 -10.14 11.49 2.61
N ALA A 49 -9.35 11.30 3.66
CA ALA A 49 -7.99 10.78 3.54
C ALA A 49 -7.72 9.78 4.65
N GLY A 50 -6.90 8.79 4.32
CA GLY A 50 -6.43 7.78 5.27
C GLY A 50 -4.98 7.40 4.98
N SER A 51 -4.30 6.96 6.02
CA SER A 51 -2.86 6.71 5.98
C SER A 51 -2.46 5.67 7.01
N VAL A 52 -1.50 4.84 6.64
CA VAL A 52 -0.85 3.88 7.52
C VAL A 52 0.65 4.05 7.41
N CYS A 53 1.34 3.93 8.54
CA CYS A 53 2.78 3.96 8.60
C CYS A 53 3.32 2.85 9.49
N PHE A 54 4.51 2.37 9.17
CA PHE A 54 5.24 1.35 9.91
C PHE A 54 4.45 0.04 10.11
N VAL A 55 3.64 -0.33 9.11
CA VAL A 55 2.83 -1.56 9.16
C VAL A 55 3.66 -2.73 8.67
N GLN A 56 3.55 -3.86 9.36
CA GLN A 56 4.27 -5.10 9.06
C GLN A 56 3.28 -6.24 8.79
N ASN A 57 3.74 -7.27 8.08
CA ASN A 57 2.98 -8.50 7.79
C ASN A 57 1.65 -8.29 7.06
N LEU A 58 1.57 -7.27 6.21
CA LEU A 58 0.39 -6.97 5.40
C LEU A 58 0.78 -6.86 3.93
N ALA A 59 0.09 -7.60 3.08
CA ALA A 59 0.34 -7.58 1.63
C ALA A 59 -0.12 -6.28 0.97
N HIS A 60 -1.15 -5.62 1.52
CA HIS A 60 -1.83 -4.48 0.87
C HIS A 60 -2.02 -3.29 1.82
N PRO A 61 -0.96 -2.51 2.12
CA PRO A 61 -1.04 -1.35 2.99
C PRO A 61 -2.03 -0.29 2.49
N LEU A 62 -2.19 -0.09 1.18
CA LEU A 62 -3.16 0.89 0.66
C LEU A 62 -4.61 0.51 0.99
N SER A 63 -4.93 -0.79 1.03
CA SER A 63 -6.28 -1.25 1.40
C SER A 63 -6.59 -1.07 2.88
N LEU A 64 -5.57 -0.99 3.73
CA LEU A 64 -5.72 -0.67 5.15
C LEU A 64 -5.84 0.84 5.37
N ALA A 65 -5.21 1.64 4.51
CA ALA A 65 -5.28 3.11 4.57
C ALA A 65 -6.63 3.66 4.13
N ARG A 66 -7.38 2.94 3.28
CA ARG A 66 -8.72 3.29 2.84
C ARG A 66 -9.76 3.03 3.93
#